data_AF-A0A2S2CJY2-F1
#
_entry.id   AF-A0A2S2CJY2-F1
#
_cell.length_a   1.000
_cell.length_b   1.000
_cell.length_c   1.000
_cell.angle_alpha   90.00
_cell.angle_beta   90.00
_cell.angle_gamma   90.00
#
_symmetry.space_group_name_H-M   'P 1'
#
loop_
_entity.id
_entity.type
_entity.pdbx_description
1 polymer ?
#
loop_
_entity_poly.entity_id
_entity_poly.type
_entity_poly.pdbx_seq_one_letter_code
_entity_poly.pdbx_strand_id
1 'polypeptide(L)'
;MAFLDRAARSLFLTELLGGLGLTLRYMFKPKVTLNYPFEKGPISSRFRGEHVLRRYPNGEERCIACKLCEAVCPALAITIEAEPRDDGSRRTTRYDIDMTKCIYCGLCQEACPVDAVVMGPNFEFSTESREELFYNKQKLLANGDRWEAEIAQNLAAEAPYR
;
A
#
# COMPACT_ATOMS: atom_id res chain seq x y z
N MET A 1 -42.00 16.91 -40.14
CA MET A 1 -42.19 16.25 -38.83
C MET A 1 -41.07 16.52 -37.83
N ALA A 2 -39.80 16.63 -38.23
CA ALA A 2 -38.66 16.82 -37.32
C ALA A 2 -38.56 18.19 -36.59
N PHE A 3 -39.29 19.21 -37.04
CA PHE A 3 -39.32 20.54 -36.40
C PHE A 3 -40.35 20.60 -35.26
N LEU A 4 -41.54 20.02 -35.47
CA LEU A 4 -42.60 19.95 -34.47
C LEU A 4 -42.22 19.04 -33.28
N ASP A 5 -41.55 17.92 -33.53
CA ASP A 5 -41.04 17.05 -32.46
C ASP A 5 -40.00 17.78 -31.58
N ARG A 6 -39.06 18.51 -32.19
CA ARG A 6 -38.08 19.32 -31.45
C ARG A 6 -38.72 20.43 -30.63
N ALA A 7 -39.69 21.15 -31.19
CA ALA A 7 -40.43 22.19 -30.48
C ALA A 7 -41.28 21.61 -29.31
N ALA A 8 -41.87 20.44 -29.48
CA ALA A 8 -42.61 19.75 -28.42
C ALA A 8 -41.68 19.31 -27.28
N ARG A 9 -40.52 18.72 -27.58
CA ARG A 9 -39.53 18.34 -26.56
C ARG A 9 -38.97 19.53 -25.80
N SER A 10 -38.76 20.67 -26.48
CA SER A 10 -38.27 21.90 -25.83
C SER A 10 -39.34 22.57 -24.95
N LEU A 11 -40.61 22.50 -25.35
CA LEU A 11 -41.71 23.15 -24.60
C LEU A 11 -42.20 22.30 -23.43
N PHE A 12 -42.25 20.98 -23.58
CA PHE A 12 -42.65 20.02 -22.54
C PHE A 12 -41.47 19.46 -21.73
N LEU A 13 -40.24 19.86 -22.03
CA LEU A 13 -39.02 19.50 -21.29
C LEU A 13 -38.90 17.98 -21.06
N THR A 14 -39.29 17.18 -22.04
CA THR A 14 -39.39 15.72 -21.89
C THR A 14 -38.05 15.07 -21.56
N GLU A 15 -36.95 15.62 -22.07
CA GLU A 15 -35.58 15.17 -21.78
C GLU A 15 -35.19 15.44 -20.30
N LEU A 16 -35.65 16.57 -19.73
CA LEU A 16 -35.43 16.89 -18.31
C LEU A 16 -36.22 15.95 -17.39
N LEU A 17 -37.46 15.64 -17.76
CA LEU A 17 -38.28 14.66 -17.03
C LEU A 17 -37.68 13.26 -17.10
N GLY A 18 -37.12 12.87 -18.26
CA GLY A 18 -36.35 11.63 -18.40
C GLY A 18 -35.14 11.58 -17.46
N GLY A 19 -34.36 12.65 -17.38
CA GLY A 19 -33.21 12.77 -16.46
C GLY A 19 -33.62 12.77 -14.98
N LEU A 20 -34.72 13.44 -14.63
CA LEU A 20 -35.29 13.42 -13.28
C LEU A 20 -35.78 12.01 -12.91
N GLY A 21 -36.42 11.31 -13.84
CA GLY A 21 -36.85 9.92 -13.65
C GLY A 21 -35.67 8.97 -13.40
N LEU A 22 -34.56 9.15 -14.12
CA LEU A 22 -33.32 8.41 -13.86
C LEU A 22 -32.78 8.71 -12.45
N THR A 23 -32.73 9.98 -12.07
CA THR A 23 -32.27 10.41 -10.74
C THR A 23 -33.15 9.81 -9.63
N LEU A 24 -34.47 9.85 -9.80
CA LEU A 24 -35.44 9.27 -8.86
C LEU A 24 -35.23 7.76 -8.69
N ARG A 25 -34.91 7.03 -9.76
CA ARG A 25 -34.59 5.60 -9.70
C ARG A 25 -33.36 5.32 -8.83
N TYR A 26 -32.32 6.13 -8.94
CA TYR A 26 -31.11 6.00 -8.11
C TYR A 26 -31.33 6.47 -6.66
N MET A 27 -32.29 7.37 -6.43
CA MET A 27 -32.67 7.81 -5.09
C MET A 27 -33.13 6.63 -4.23
N PHE A 28 -33.97 5.74 -4.79
CA PHE A 28 -34.50 4.56 -4.12
C PHE A 28 -33.62 3.31 -4.20
N LYS A 29 -32.49 3.35 -4.93
CA LYS A 29 -31.53 2.24 -4.97
C LYS A 29 -30.75 2.18 -3.63
N PRO A 30 -30.46 0.98 -3.09
CA PRO A 30 -29.59 0.84 -1.93
C PRO A 30 -28.22 1.50 -2.18
N LYS A 31 -27.68 2.11 -1.12
CA LYS A 31 -26.40 2.83 -1.20
C LYS A 31 -25.25 1.83 -1.17
N VAL A 32 -24.20 2.15 -1.92
CA VAL A 32 -22.95 1.37 -1.99
C VAL A 32 -21.92 1.79 -0.93
N THR A 33 -22.29 2.71 -0.04
CA THR A 33 -21.42 3.28 1.00
C THR A 33 -21.08 2.24 2.05
N LEU A 34 -19.79 2.01 2.28
CA LEU A 34 -19.30 1.21 3.40
C LEU A 34 -19.30 2.05 4.68
N ASN A 35 -19.58 1.42 5.82
CA ASN A 35 -19.54 2.08 7.11
C ASN A 35 -18.12 2.09 7.72
N TYR A 36 -17.24 2.90 7.14
CA TYR A 36 -15.88 3.10 7.68
C TYR A 36 -15.95 3.87 9.02
N PRO A 37 -15.25 3.45 10.09
CA PRO A 37 -14.15 2.47 10.17
C PRO A 37 -14.54 1.03 10.56
N PHE A 38 -15.83 0.75 10.79
CA PHE A 38 -16.29 -0.56 11.25
C PHE A 38 -16.29 -1.63 10.15
N GLU A 39 -16.56 -1.21 8.92
CA GLU A 39 -16.47 -2.02 7.71
C GLU A 39 -15.37 -1.45 6.81
N LYS A 40 -14.43 -2.30 6.40
CA LYS A 40 -13.34 -1.93 5.49
C LYS A 40 -13.53 -2.56 4.13
N GLY A 41 -12.99 -1.91 3.10
CA GLY A 41 -12.98 -2.45 1.75
C GLY A 41 -12.14 -3.74 1.67
N PRO A 42 -12.48 -4.69 0.78
CA PRO A 42 -11.67 -5.89 0.58
C PRO A 42 -10.33 -5.51 -0.03
N ILE A 43 -9.24 -6.00 0.56
CA ILE A 43 -7.87 -5.86 0.05
C ILE A 43 -7.37 -7.21 -0.48
N SER A 44 -6.57 -7.18 -1.54
CA SER A 44 -5.90 -8.38 -2.05
C SER A 44 -4.63 -8.66 -1.24
N SER A 45 -4.13 -9.90 -1.29
CA SER A 45 -2.84 -10.26 -0.68
C SER A 45 -1.67 -9.43 -1.23
N ARG A 46 -1.82 -8.95 -2.49
CA ARG A 46 -0.81 -8.18 -3.24
C ARG A 46 -0.83 -6.69 -2.92
N PHE A 47 -1.63 -6.29 -1.95
CA PHE A 47 -1.74 -4.90 -1.55
C PHE A 47 -0.36 -4.38 -1.08
N ARG A 48 -0.10 -3.10 -1.38
CA ARG A 48 1.16 -2.45 -1.08
C ARG A 48 0.94 -1.30 -0.10
N GLY A 49 1.25 -1.53 1.17
CA GLY A 49 1.09 -0.56 2.25
C GLY A 49 2.40 -0.17 2.93
N GLU A 50 2.36 -0.09 4.26
CA GLU A 50 3.49 0.28 5.12
C GLU A 50 4.66 -0.69 4.97
N HIS A 51 5.89 -0.18 4.91
CA HIS A 51 7.07 -1.03 4.77
C HIS A 51 7.39 -1.73 6.08
N VAL A 52 7.87 -2.96 5.97
CA VAL A 52 8.37 -3.73 7.11
C VAL A 52 9.74 -4.34 6.84
N LEU A 53 10.49 -4.57 7.90
CA LEU A 53 11.66 -5.45 7.89
C LEU A 53 11.32 -6.72 8.65
N ARG A 54 11.48 -7.86 7.99
CA ARG A 54 11.13 -9.18 8.53
C ARG A 54 12.31 -9.89 9.17
N ARG A 55 11.99 -10.85 10.03
CA ARG A 55 12.92 -11.76 10.68
C ARG A 55 12.77 -13.18 10.15
N TYR A 56 13.80 -13.98 10.34
CA TYR A 56 13.73 -15.42 10.21
C TYR A 56 12.96 -16.02 11.40
N PRO A 57 12.47 -17.27 11.29
CA PRO A 57 11.78 -17.95 12.40
C PRO A 57 12.62 -18.11 13.68
N ASN A 58 13.95 -18.02 13.58
CA ASN A 58 14.87 -18.03 14.72
C ASN A 58 15.03 -16.65 15.40
N GLY A 59 14.34 -15.61 14.94
CA GLY A 59 14.40 -14.25 15.46
C GLY A 59 15.48 -13.35 14.85
N GLU A 60 16.36 -13.90 14.01
CA GLU A 60 17.42 -13.14 13.35
C GLU A 60 16.85 -12.27 12.22
N GLU A 61 17.38 -11.07 12.02
CA GLU A 61 16.92 -10.21 10.91
C GLU A 61 17.29 -10.81 9.54
N ARG A 62 16.38 -10.73 8.56
CA ARG A 62 16.63 -11.26 7.22
C ARG A 62 17.62 -10.42 6.42
N CYS A 63 17.76 -9.14 6.74
CA CYS A 63 18.55 -8.21 5.95
C CYS A 63 20.05 -8.55 6.00
N ILE A 64 20.64 -8.81 4.84
CA ILE A 64 22.09 -9.06 4.65
C ILE A 64 22.84 -7.82 4.14
N ALA A 65 22.20 -6.65 4.16
CA ALA A 65 22.76 -5.38 3.69
C ALA A 65 23.32 -5.43 2.25
N CYS A 66 22.62 -6.09 1.32
CA CYS A 66 23.03 -6.22 -0.08
C CYS A 66 22.89 -4.93 -0.91
N LYS A 67 22.15 -3.94 -0.40
CA LYS A 67 21.88 -2.63 -1.04
C LYS A 67 21.12 -2.67 -2.37
N LEU A 68 20.57 -3.83 -2.77
CA LEU A 68 19.76 -3.94 -4.01
C LEU A 68 18.47 -3.11 -3.93
N CYS A 69 17.80 -3.07 -2.77
CA CYS A 69 16.60 -2.27 -2.57
C CYS A 69 16.85 -0.76 -2.64
N GLU A 70 18.03 -0.30 -2.22
CA GLU A 70 18.47 1.09 -2.37
C GLU A 70 18.72 1.41 -3.85
N ALA A 71 19.40 0.52 -4.57
CA ALA A 71 19.70 0.70 -5.99
C ALA A 71 18.44 0.71 -6.89
N VAL A 72 17.44 -0.14 -6.60
CA VAL A 72 16.22 -0.24 -7.42
C VAL A 72 15.20 0.86 -7.11
N CYS A 73 15.36 1.59 -5.99
CA CYS A 73 14.36 2.56 -5.54
C CYS A 73 14.26 3.73 -6.53
N PRO A 74 13.14 3.89 -7.26
CA PRO A 74 13.03 4.92 -8.30
C PRO A 74 13.03 6.34 -7.72
N ALA A 75 12.61 6.50 -6.46
CA ALA A 75 12.54 7.78 -5.76
C ALA A 75 13.74 8.03 -4.84
N LEU A 76 14.72 7.10 -4.79
CA LEU A 76 15.88 7.19 -3.89
C LEU A 76 15.50 7.48 -2.43
N ALA A 77 14.44 6.81 -1.96
CA ALA A 77 13.87 7.01 -0.62
C ALA A 77 14.59 6.21 0.48
N ILE A 78 15.38 5.21 0.10
CA ILE A 78 16.04 4.28 1.01
C ILE A 78 17.51 4.69 1.17
N THR A 79 18.03 4.69 2.39
CA THR A 79 19.44 4.92 2.69
C THR A 79 19.98 3.78 3.55
N ILE A 80 21.05 3.12 3.09
CA ILE A 80 21.59 1.93 3.76
C ILE A 80 23.08 2.08 4.06
N GLU A 81 23.45 1.87 5.32
CA GLU A 81 24.85 1.72 5.76
C GLU A 81 25.02 0.33 6.39
N ALA A 82 26.18 -0.28 6.13
CA ALA A 82 26.44 -1.66 6.46
C ALA A 82 27.81 -1.80 7.11
N GLU A 83 27.86 -2.53 8.22
CA GLU A 83 29.10 -2.85 8.93
C GLU A 83 29.08 -4.34 9.31
N PRO A 84 30.26 -4.97 9.43
CA PRO A 84 30.35 -6.30 10.02
C PRO A 84 30.00 -6.22 11.51
N ARG A 85 29.13 -7.11 11.96
CA ARG A 85 28.82 -7.31 13.38
C ARG A 85 29.92 -8.15 14.04
N ASP A 86 29.95 -8.17 15.38
CA ASP A 86 30.92 -8.94 16.18
C ASP A 86 30.97 -10.44 15.85
N ASP A 87 29.89 -11.01 15.31
CA ASP A 87 29.78 -12.40 14.87
C ASP A 87 30.33 -12.63 13.44
N GLY A 88 30.86 -11.59 12.80
CA GLY A 88 31.33 -11.60 11.41
C GLY A 88 30.22 -11.52 10.37
N SER A 89 28.95 -11.47 10.78
CA SER A 89 27.83 -11.31 9.86
C SER A 89 27.72 -9.88 9.35
N ARG A 90 27.36 -9.71 8.08
CA ARG A 90 27.14 -8.39 7.48
C ARG A 90 25.71 -7.93 7.76
N ARG A 91 25.56 -6.84 8.51
CA ARG A 91 24.26 -6.27 8.91
C ARG A 91 24.18 -4.78 8.63
N THR A 92 22.97 -4.25 8.62
CA THR A 92 22.75 -2.81 8.43
C THR A 92 22.89 -2.09 9.77
N THR A 93 23.77 -1.10 9.83
CA THR A 93 23.81 -0.15 10.96
C THR A 93 22.70 0.89 10.82
N ARG A 94 22.49 1.32 9.57
CA ARG A 94 21.45 2.25 9.19
C ARG A 94 20.61 1.67 8.05
N TYR A 95 19.31 1.71 8.22
CA TYR A 95 18.35 1.37 7.16
C TYR A 95 17.16 2.29 7.35
N ASP A 96 17.18 3.41 6.63
CA ASP A 96 16.16 4.45 6.75
C ASP A 96 15.34 4.50 5.46
N ILE A 97 14.04 4.72 5.60
CA ILE A 97 13.12 4.96 4.50
C ILE A 97 12.35 6.25 4.75
N ASP A 98 12.48 7.19 3.81
CA ASP A 98 11.66 8.39 3.77
C ASP A 98 10.29 8.06 3.13
N MET A 99 9.25 7.90 3.95
CA MET A 99 7.90 7.60 3.48
C MET A 99 7.27 8.76 2.70
N THR A 100 7.83 9.97 2.79
CA THR A 100 7.37 11.13 2.01
C THR A 100 7.92 11.12 0.57
N LYS A 101 9.06 10.46 0.34
CA LYS A 101 9.60 10.21 -1.00
C LYS A 101 9.11 8.90 -1.60
N CYS A 102 8.83 7.91 -0.76
CA CYS A 102 8.41 6.59 -1.23
C CYS A 102 7.11 6.67 -2.03
N ILE A 103 7.11 6.04 -3.22
CA ILE A 103 5.94 5.99 -4.11
C ILE A 103 5.17 4.66 -4.02
N TYR A 104 5.50 3.80 -3.05
CA TYR A 104 4.82 2.53 -2.78
C TYR A 104 4.73 1.57 -4.00
N CYS A 105 5.74 1.62 -4.88
CA CYS A 105 5.78 0.80 -6.09
C CYS A 105 6.00 -0.70 -5.82
N GLY A 106 6.65 -1.06 -4.71
CA GLY A 106 6.93 -2.45 -4.33
C GLY A 106 8.20 -3.06 -4.96
N LEU A 107 8.97 -2.31 -5.74
CA LEU A 107 10.22 -2.81 -6.35
C LEU A 107 11.26 -3.28 -5.30
N CYS A 108 11.27 -2.66 -4.12
CA CYS A 108 12.14 -3.08 -3.02
C CYS A 108 11.84 -4.50 -2.52
N GLN A 109 10.58 -4.92 -2.53
CA GLN A 109 10.15 -6.26 -2.14
C GLN A 109 10.58 -7.29 -3.19
N GLU A 110 10.41 -6.99 -4.47
CA GLU A 110 10.78 -7.90 -5.56
C GLU A 110 12.30 -8.01 -5.74
N ALA A 111 13.04 -6.93 -5.50
CA ALA A 111 14.50 -6.91 -5.62
C ALA A 111 15.21 -7.56 -4.42
N CYS A 112 14.50 -7.85 -3.32
CA CYS A 112 15.13 -8.38 -2.12
C CYS A 112 15.39 -9.90 -2.28
N PRO A 113 16.66 -10.36 -2.25
CA PRO A 113 16.98 -11.77 -2.49
C PRO A 113 16.62 -12.69 -1.31
N VAL A 114 16.21 -12.14 -0.17
CA VAL A 114 16.00 -12.85 1.11
C VAL A 114 14.67 -12.50 1.77
N ASP A 115 13.79 -11.79 1.05
CA ASP A 115 12.49 -11.28 1.55
C ASP A 115 12.61 -10.49 2.86
N ALA A 116 13.66 -9.66 2.98
CA ALA A 116 13.89 -8.85 4.18
C ALA A 116 12.96 -7.65 4.26
N VAL A 117 12.84 -6.87 3.17
CA VAL A 117 11.90 -5.74 3.08
C VAL A 117 10.66 -6.18 2.32
N VAL A 118 9.49 -5.95 2.91
CA VAL A 118 8.20 -6.35 2.33
C VAL A 118 7.21 -5.20 2.50
N MET A 119 6.29 -5.07 1.54
CA MET A 119 5.16 -4.17 1.64
C MET A 119 4.08 -4.85 2.49
N GLY A 120 3.78 -4.29 3.66
CA GLY A 120 2.78 -4.80 4.58
C GLY A 120 1.34 -4.45 4.16
N PRO A 121 0.34 -5.05 4.83
CA PRO A 121 -1.07 -4.81 4.58
C PRO A 121 -1.56 -3.47 5.17
N ASN A 122 -0.82 -2.89 6.12
CA ASN A 122 -1.24 -1.68 6.81
C ASN A 122 -1.24 -0.47 5.87
N PHE A 123 -2.32 0.30 5.86
CA PHE A 123 -2.44 1.56 5.11
C PHE A 123 -2.85 2.75 5.99
N GLU A 124 -3.20 2.50 7.25
CA GLU A 124 -3.74 3.51 8.18
C GLU A 124 -2.65 3.98 9.13
N PHE A 125 -1.62 4.63 8.60
CA PHE A 125 -0.47 5.13 9.37
C PHE A 125 -0.23 6.63 9.17
N SER A 126 -1.29 7.40 8.93
CA SER A 126 -1.20 8.86 8.89
C SER A 126 -0.68 9.40 10.23
N THR A 127 0.26 10.34 10.14
CA THR A 127 0.94 10.96 11.28
C THR A 127 0.60 12.44 11.38
N GLU A 128 0.83 13.03 12.55
CA GLU A 128 0.59 14.46 12.77
C GLU A 128 1.81 15.31 12.36
N SER A 129 3.00 14.74 12.44
CA SER A 129 4.26 15.38 12.07
C SER A 129 4.91 14.73 10.84
N ARG A 130 5.77 15.48 10.16
CA ARG A 130 6.55 14.99 9.01
C ARG A 130 7.66 14.05 9.47
N GLU A 131 8.23 14.35 10.64
CA GLU A 131 9.36 13.63 11.22
C GLU A 131 9.01 12.17 11.49
N GLU A 132 7.78 11.91 11.89
CA GLU A 132 7.28 10.54 12.08
C GLU A 132 7.28 9.69 10.80
N LEU A 133 7.26 10.31 9.61
CA LEU A 133 7.31 9.61 8.31
C LEU A 133 8.75 9.29 7.84
N PHE A 134 9.77 9.72 8.57
CA PHE A 134 11.14 9.24 8.37
C PHE A 134 11.36 7.99 9.21
N TYR A 135 11.20 6.82 8.59
CA TYR A 135 11.30 5.57 9.30
C TYR A 135 12.76 5.14 9.41
N ASN A 136 13.18 4.83 10.63
CA ASN A 136 14.45 4.19 10.89
C ASN A 136 14.33 2.66 10.89
N LYS A 137 15.47 1.98 10.95
CA LYS A 137 15.55 0.51 10.98
C LYS A 137 14.68 -0.09 12.10
N GLN A 138 14.70 0.53 13.28
CA GLN A 138 13.98 0.01 14.45
C GLN A 138 12.46 0.08 14.27
N LYS A 139 11.95 1.17 13.70
CA LYS A 139 10.54 1.33 13.37
C LYS A 139 10.10 0.28 12.35
N LEU A 140 10.90 0.05 11.31
CA LEU A 140 10.62 -0.95 10.28
C LEU A 140 10.62 -2.39 10.82
N LEU A 141 11.55 -2.71 11.73
CA LEU A 141 11.57 -4.00 12.43
C LEU A 141 10.37 -4.15 13.36
N ALA A 142 10.03 -3.12 14.13
CA ALA A 142 8.85 -3.14 15.00
C ALA A 142 7.54 -3.32 14.22
N ASN A 143 7.45 -2.73 13.03
CA ASN A 143 6.33 -2.96 12.12
C ASN A 143 6.31 -4.41 11.61
N GLY A 144 7.47 -4.98 11.28
CA GLY A 144 7.61 -6.39 10.93
C GLY A 144 7.13 -7.30 12.05
N ASP A 145 7.60 -7.08 13.26
CA ASP A 145 7.22 -7.87 14.45
C ASP A 145 5.70 -7.79 14.72
N ARG A 146 5.06 -6.65 14.44
CA ARG A 146 3.60 -6.46 14.57
C ARG A 146 2.79 -7.21 13.51
N TRP A 147 3.24 -7.20 12.26
CA TRP A 147 2.47 -7.66 11.10
C TRP A 147 2.95 -9.00 10.50
N GLU A 148 3.98 -9.63 11.07
CA GLU A 148 4.63 -10.83 10.52
C GLU A 148 3.65 -11.97 10.23
N ALA A 149 2.65 -12.19 11.10
CA ALA A 149 1.68 -13.27 10.92
C ALA A 149 0.85 -13.09 9.64
N GLU A 150 0.35 -11.88 9.40
CA GLU A 150 -0.46 -11.57 8.21
C GLU A 150 0.40 -11.51 6.95
N ILE A 151 1.61 -10.96 7.06
CA ILE A 151 2.56 -10.88 5.94
C ILE A 151 3.00 -12.29 5.51
N ALA A 152 3.28 -13.18 6.45
CA ALA A 152 3.61 -14.56 6.15
C ALA A 152 2.47 -15.28 5.43
N GLN A 153 1.22 -15.04 5.82
CA GLN A 153 0.04 -15.60 5.13
C GLN A 153 -0.10 -15.06 3.70
N ASN A 154 0.05 -13.74 3.51
CA ASN A 154 -0.02 -13.12 2.18
C ASN A 154 1.09 -13.64 1.25
N LEU A 155 2.32 -13.79 1.77
CA LEU A 155 3.43 -14.33 0.99
C LEU A 155 3.24 -15.81 0.66
N ALA A 156 2.71 -16.60 1.59
CA ALA A 156 2.39 -18.01 1.32
C ALA A 156 1.32 -18.16 0.23
N ALA A 157 0.31 -17.28 0.21
CA ALA A 157 -0.70 -17.24 -0.84
C ALA A 157 -0.13 -16.82 -2.21
N GLU A 158 0.96 -16.04 -2.22
CA GLU A 158 1.59 -15.51 -3.42
C GLU A 158 2.76 -16.32 -3.96
N ALA A 159 3.33 -17.21 -3.17
CA ALA A 159 4.49 -18.02 -3.54
C ALA A 159 4.38 -18.72 -4.91
N PRO A 160 3.21 -19.19 -5.39
CA PRO A 160 3.09 -19.79 -6.72
C PRO A 160 3.28 -18.82 -7.91
N TYR A 161 3.20 -17.51 -7.66
CA TYR A 161 3.18 -16.47 -8.70
C TYR A 161 4.40 -15.54 -8.66
N ARG A 162 5.33 -15.77 -7.73
CA ARG A 162 6.57 -15.01 -7.55
C ARG A 162 7.79 -15.82 -7.95
#